data_AF-A0A1E3K0J4-F1
#
_entry.id   AF-A0A1E3K0J4-F1
#
_cell.length_a   1.000
_cell.length_b   1.000
_cell.length_c   1.000
_cell.angle_alpha   90.00
_cell.angle_beta   90.00
_cell.angle_gamma   90.00
#
_symmetry.space_group_name_H-M   'P 1'
#
loop_
_entity.id
_entity.type
_entity.pdbx_description
1 polymer ?
#
loop_
_entity_poly.entity_id
_entity_poly.type
_entity_poly.pdbx_seq_one_letter_code
_entity_poly.pdbx_strand_id
1 'polypeptide(L)'
;MPRSRLKAWWRRESSLLDFLLEQLMFSLFKRSVPAAMGAPKYVYKIVPHSSVDPRFTFPVPIPSSHQFLLPLDLQDRFIHLSSAAQIPKTLGLFFKEAESVVLLRVETERIGAWKKLEWVMEDQEKRTGDMPYLCAHAWPVPLEGEYVESFKEVHRKGGDWDAALAQGDLKSWLV
;
A
#
# COMPACT_ATOMS: atom_id res chain seq x y z
N MET A 1 4.75 -56.70 -30.55
CA MET A 1 3.28 -56.75 -30.66
C MET A 1 2.64 -56.55 -29.29
N PRO A 2 1.47 -55.88 -29.20
CA PRO A 2 1.14 -54.94 -28.12
C PRO A 2 -0.16 -55.27 -27.33
N ARG A 3 -0.41 -54.56 -26.22
CA ARG A 3 -1.74 -54.14 -25.67
C ARG A 3 -1.52 -53.27 -24.40
N SER A 4 -1.67 -51.94 -24.47
CA SER A 4 -2.88 -51.13 -24.11
C SER A 4 -2.96 -50.82 -22.61
N ARG A 5 -3.20 -49.62 -22.05
CA ARG A 5 -4.13 -48.48 -22.31
C ARG A 5 -3.66 -47.24 -21.48
N LEU A 6 -3.56 -46.02 -22.04
CA LEU A 6 -4.47 -44.85 -21.88
C LEU A 6 -4.81 -44.46 -20.41
N LYS A 7 -4.37 -43.30 -19.88
CA LYS A 7 -5.05 -41.97 -19.75
C LYS A 7 -4.78 -41.47 -18.30
N ALA A 8 -4.80 -40.22 -17.85
CA ALA A 8 -4.96 -38.86 -18.37
C ALA A 8 -4.51 -37.91 -17.23
N TRP A 9 -3.71 -36.88 -17.52
CA TRP A 9 -4.05 -35.45 -17.33
C TRP A 9 -5.14 -35.17 -16.28
N TRP A 10 -4.74 -34.62 -15.12
CA TRP A 10 -5.66 -33.97 -14.19
C TRP A 10 -5.51 -32.46 -14.32
N ARG A 11 -6.47 -31.85 -15.02
CA ARG A 11 -6.74 -30.42 -15.09
C ARG A 11 -7.54 -30.09 -13.81
N ARG A 12 -7.00 -29.28 -12.91
CA ARG A 12 -7.70 -28.86 -11.70
C ARG A 12 -8.62 -27.69 -12.08
N GLU A 13 -9.88 -27.99 -12.36
CA GLU A 13 -10.94 -26.97 -12.50
C GLU A 13 -11.41 -26.60 -11.09
N SER A 14 -11.02 -25.42 -10.61
CA SER A 14 -11.58 -24.84 -9.39
C SER A 14 -13.00 -24.36 -9.69
N SER A 15 -13.98 -24.78 -8.89
CA SER A 15 -15.38 -24.43 -9.10
C SER A 15 -15.71 -23.04 -8.54
N LEU A 16 -16.76 -22.40 -9.06
CA LEU A 16 -17.28 -21.13 -8.53
C LEU A 16 -17.71 -21.25 -7.06
N LEU A 17 -18.06 -22.44 -6.60
CA LEU A 17 -18.41 -22.72 -5.21
C LEU A 17 -17.17 -22.70 -4.31
N ASP A 18 -16.01 -23.14 -4.80
CA ASP A 18 -14.76 -23.06 -4.04
C ASP A 18 -14.31 -21.60 -3.88
N PHE A 19 -14.49 -20.78 -4.92
CA PHE A 19 -14.21 -19.34 -4.86
C PHE A 19 -15.16 -18.60 -3.92
N LEU A 20 -16.45 -18.96 -3.93
CA LEU A 20 -17.45 -18.36 -3.05
C LEU A 20 -17.26 -18.80 -1.60
N LEU A 21 -16.86 -20.06 -1.35
CA LEU A 21 -16.51 -20.53 0.00
C LEU A 21 -15.26 -19.83 0.51
N GLU A 22 -14.23 -19.62 -0.31
CA GLU A 22 -13.08 -18.81 0.12
C GLU A 22 -13.50 -17.38 0.43
N GLN A 23 -14.30 -16.72 -0.41
CA GLN A 23 -14.78 -15.36 -0.11
C GLN A 23 -15.65 -15.29 1.15
N LEU A 24 -16.51 -16.28 1.40
CA LEU A 24 -17.31 -16.39 2.62
C LEU A 24 -16.44 -16.66 3.85
N MET A 25 -15.42 -17.51 3.74
CA MET A 25 -14.49 -17.79 4.83
C MET A 25 -13.60 -16.57 5.15
N PHE A 26 -13.20 -15.78 4.15
CA PHE A 26 -12.55 -14.48 4.36
C PHE A 26 -13.50 -13.46 5.02
N SER A 27 -14.79 -13.46 4.66
CA SER A 27 -15.80 -12.56 5.25
C SER A 27 -16.17 -12.92 6.69
N LEU A 28 -16.24 -14.21 7.02
CA LEU A 28 -16.55 -14.74 8.35
C LEU A 28 -15.37 -14.62 9.33
N PHE A 29 -14.16 -14.44 8.82
CA PHE A 29 -12.96 -14.13 9.60
C PHE A 29 -12.53 -12.67 9.39
N LYS A 30 -13.44 -11.73 9.65
CA LYS A 30 -13.06 -10.38 10.11
C LYS A 30 -12.35 -10.52 11.47
N ARG A 31 -11.11 -11.02 11.45
CA ARG A 31 -10.19 -10.79 12.55
C ARG A 31 -9.89 -9.30 12.50
N SER A 32 -10.52 -8.56 13.39
CA SER A 32 -9.92 -7.34 13.92
C SER A 32 -8.51 -7.75 14.35
N VAL A 33 -7.52 -7.42 13.54
CA VAL A 33 -6.16 -7.34 14.02
C VAL A 33 -6.22 -6.13 14.97
N PRO A 34 -6.09 -6.31 16.29
CA PRO A 34 -5.98 -5.14 17.15
C PRO A 34 -4.81 -4.34 16.59
N ALA A 35 -5.04 -3.04 16.33
CA ALA A 35 -3.93 -2.14 16.03
C ALA A 35 -2.86 -2.43 17.08
N ALA A 36 -1.65 -2.78 16.64
CA ALA A 36 -0.54 -3.00 17.56
C ALA A 36 -0.49 -1.76 18.47
N MET A 37 -0.50 -1.93 19.80
CA MET A 37 -0.61 -0.78 20.71
C MET A 37 0.43 0.27 20.31
N GLY A 38 -0.02 1.49 20.02
CA GLY A 38 0.83 2.60 19.55
C GLY A 38 1.02 2.73 18.04
N ALA A 39 0.46 1.85 17.20
CA ALA A 39 0.52 2.00 15.74
C ALA A 39 -0.22 3.28 15.29
N PRO A 40 0.30 4.00 14.28
CA PRO A 40 -0.34 5.21 13.80
C PRO A 40 -1.69 4.86 13.16
N LYS A 41 -2.65 5.77 13.31
CA LYS A 41 -3.97 5.64 12.67
C LYS A 41 -3.84 5.58 11.15
N TYR A 42 -2.85 6.30 10.62
CA TYR A 42 -2.63 6.42 9.19
C TYR A 42 -1.22 6.01 8.78
N VAL A 43 -1.16 5.44 7.60
CA VAL A 43 0.05 5.26 6.82
C VAL A 43 -0.16 5.87 5.45
N TYR A 44 0.93 6.21 4.79
CA TYR A 44 0.90 6.98 3.58
C TYR A 44 1.64 6.25 2.47
N LYS A 45 1.04 6.27 1.27
CA LYS A 45 1.71 5.86 0.04
C LYS A 45 2.13 7.11 -0.71
N ILE A 46 3.39 7.14 -1.13
CA ILE A 46 3.90 8.19 -2.02
C ILE A 46 3.85 7.66 -3.44
N VAL A 47 3.22 8.41 -4.35
CA VAL A 47 3.22 8.14 -5.79
C VAL A 47 3.72 9.39 -6.54
N PRO A 48 4.38 9.25 -7.70
CA PRO A 48 4.70 10.41 -8.53
C PRO A 48 3.45 11.21 -8.90
N HIS A 49 3.56 12.53 -8.97
CA HIS A 49 2.48 13.36 -9.49
C HIS A 49 2.36 13.21 -11.01
N SER A 50 1.17 13.42 -11.57
CA SER A 50 0.89 13.28 -13.01
C SER A 50 1.76 14.19 -13.89
N SER A 51 2.21 15.34 -13.36
CA SER A 51 3.15 16.24 -14.05
C SER A 51 4.59 15.72 -14.11
N VAL A 52 4.95 14.76 -13.25
CA VAL A 52 6.25 14.07 -13.28
C VAL A 52 6.15 12.82 -14.16
N ASP A 53 5.07 12.06 -14.01
CA ASP A 53 4.80 10.87 -14.80
C ASP A 53 3.29 10.71 -15.05
N PRO A 54 2.81 10.89 -16.31
CA PRO A 54 1.40 10.82 -16.65
C PRO A 54 0.72 9.49 -16.33
N ARG A 55 1.49 8.40 -16.14
CA ARG A 55 0.94 7.08 -15.76
C ARG A 55 0.29 7.09 -14.39
N PHE A 56 0.62 8.05 -13.54
CA PHE A 56 0.02 8.22 -12.22
C PHE A 56 -1.17 9.18 -12.21
N THR A 57 -1.77 9.43 -13.38
CA THR A 57 -3.06 10.13 -13.47
C THR A 57 -4.18 9.21 -12.99
N PHE A 58 -5.04 9.72 -12.11
CA PHE A 58 -6.20 8.98 -11.61
C PHE A 58 -7.47 9.86 -11.58
N PRO A 59 -8.67 9.26 -11.69
CA PRO A 59 -9.91 10.02 -11.63
C PRO A 59 -10.16 10.59 -10.23
N VAL A 60 -10.83 11.74 -10.16
CA VAL A 60 -11.28 12.35 -8.90
C VAL A 60 -12.81 12.45 -8.95
N PRO A 61 -13.57 11.82 -8.02
CA PRO A 61 -13.08 11.05 -6.87
C PRO A 61 -12.39 9.73 -7.28
N ILE A 62 -11.46 9.25 -6.44
CA ILE A 62 -10.71 8.02 -6.68
C ILE A 62 -11.68 6.82 -6.68
N PRO A 63 -11.86 6.10 -7.80
CA PRO A 63 -12.71 4.92 -7.81
C PRO A 63 -12.15 3.82 -6.91
N SER A 64 -13.01 3.08 -6.21
CA SER A 64 -12.60 1.94 -5.36
C SER A 64 -11.74 0.91 -6.11
N SER A 65 -12.00 0.73 -7.41
CA SER A 65 -11.28 -0.20 -8.29
C SER A 65 -10.00 0.36 -8.90
N HIS A 66 -9.66 1.64 -8.67
CA HIS A 66 -8.42 2.21 -9.18
C HIS A 66 -7.22 1.58 -8.49
N GLN A 67 -6.14 1.32 -9.22
CA GLN A 67 -4.97 0.60 -8.70
C GLN A 67 -3.73 1.48 -8.77
N PHE A 68 -3.11 1.69 -7.62
CA PHE A 68 -1.80 2.31 -7.50
C PHE A 68 -0.75 1.20 -7.45
N LEU A 69 0.05 1.11 -8.52
CA LEU A 69 1.14 0.15 -8.65
C LEU A 69 2.43 0.86 -9.03
N LEU A 70 3.42 0.86 -8.14
CA LEU A 70 4.76 1.34 -8.46
C LEU A 70 5.62 0.17 -8.96
N PRO A 71 6.58 0.42 -9.86
CA PRO A 71 7.54 -0.59 -10.28
C PRO A 71 8.27 -1.26 -9.11
N LEU A 72 8.61 -0.48 -8.07
CA LEU A 72 9.28 -0.98 -6.87
C LEU A 72 8.38 -1.95 -6.07
N ASP A 73 7.11 -1.60 -5.87
CA ASP A 73 6.16 -2.49 -5.18
C ASP A 73 5.96 -3.81 -5.94
N LEU A 74 5.92 -3.75 -7.26
CA LEU A 74 5.81 -4.94 -8.11
C LEU A 74 7.06 -5.82 -7.98
N GLN A 75 8.25 -5.22 -7.97
CA GLN A 75 9.52 -5.93 -7.84
C GLN A 75 9.64 -6.62 -6.48
N ASP A 76 9.35 -5.91 -5.40
CA ASP A 76 9.51 -6.42 -4.03
C ASP A 76 8.30 -7.25 -3.59
N ARG A 77 7.21 -7.19 -4.36
CA ARG A 77 5.95 -7.93 -4.20
C ARG A 77 5.16 -7.53 -2.95
N PHE A 78 5.31 -6.28 -2.51
CA PHE A 78 4.52 -5.67 -1.44
C PHE A 78 4.38 -4.17 -1.66
N ILE A 79 3.37 -3.58 -1.02
CA ILE A 79 3.12 -2.15 -1.06
C ILE A 79 3.99 -1.50 0.03
N HIS A 80 4.91 -0.61 -0.37
CA HIS A 80 5.66 0.22 0.57
C HIS A 80 4.77 1.33 1.13
N LEU A 81 4.58 1.37 2.43
CA LEU A 81 3.85 2.42 3.16
C LEU A 81 4.79 3.04 4.19
N SER A 82 4.61 4.34 4.44
CA SER A 82 5.39 5.09 5.43
C SER A 82 4.43 5.74 6.43
N SER A 83 4.81 5.80 7.70
CA SER A 83 4.18 6.68 8.67
C SER A 83 4.47 8.15 8.35
N ALA A 84 3.75 9.09 8.96
CA ALA A 84 3.99 10.52 8.80
C ALA A 84 5.46 10.92 9.08
N ALA A 85 6.04 10.38 10.17
CA ALA A 85 7.42 10.67 10.57
C ALA A 85 8.47 10.19 9.55
N GLN A 86 8.14 9.17 8.75
CA GLN A 86 9.04 8.58 7.76
C GLN A 86 8.98 9.29 6.40
N ILE A 87 7.93 10.10 6.14
CA ILE A 87 7.72 10.77 4.84
C ILE A 87 8.92 11.61 4.37
N PRO A 88 9.53 12.50 5.19
CA PRO A 88 10.66 13.31 4.73
C PRO A 88 11.83 12.46 4.23
N LYS A 89 12.15 11.39 4.96
CA LYS A 89 13.23 10.46 4.60
C LYS A 89 12.92 9.69 3.32
N THR A 90 11.71 9.16 3.18
CA THR A 90 11.29 8.44 1.97
C THR A 90 11.33 9.36 0.75
N LEU A 91 10.91 10.63 0.87
CA LEU A 91 11.02 11.61 -0.22
C LEU A 91 12.48 11.88 -0.59
N GLY A 92 13.35 12.09 0.39
CA GLY A 92 14.79 12.33 0.16
C GLY A 92 15.54 11.17 -0.48
N LEU A 93 15.10 9.92 -0.25
CA LEU A 93 15.74 8.74 -0.81
C LEU A 93 15.20 8.37 -2.21
N PHE A 94 13.88 8.33 -2.36
CA PHE A 94 13.24 7.74 -3.54
C PHE A 94 12.63 8.76 -4.51
N PHE A 95 12.41 10.00 -4.05
CA PHE A 95 11.75 11.05 -4.83
C PHE A 95 12.62 12.31 -4.95
N LYS A 96 13.94 12.18 -4.79
CA LYS A 96 14.90 13.29 -4.83
C LYS A 96 14.94 14.06 -6.16
N GLU A 97 14.56 13.42 -7.26
CA GLU A 97 14.52 14.03 -8.61
C GLU A 97 13.08 14.45 -9.01
N ALA A 98 12.08 14.15 -8.18
CA ALA A 98 10.70 14.51 -8.48
C ALA A 98 10.42 15.96 -8.04
N GLU A 99 9.79 16.74 -8.92
CA GLU A 99 9.33 18.09 -8.59
C GLU A 99 7.99 18.07 -7.84
N SER A 100 7.23 16.99 -7.95
CA SER A 100 5.95 16.83 -7.26
C SER A 100 5.56 15.37 -7.07
N VAL A 101 4.83 15.12 -5.99
CA VAL A 101 4.32 13.81 -5.60
C VAL A 101 2.87 13.93 -5.14
N VAL A 102 2.20 12.79 -5.04
CA VAL A 102 0.92 12.66 -4.35
C VAL A 102 1.11 11.77 -3.13
N LEU A 103 0.66 12.24 -1.98
CA LEU A 103 0.55 11.46 -0.76
C LEU A 103 -0.87 10.91 -0.64
N LEU A 104 -1.01 9.59 -0.60
CA LEU A 104 -2.27 8.89 -0.38
C LEU A 104 -2.34 8.48 1.10
N ARG A 105 -3.33 8.95 1.85
CA ARG A 105 -3.55 8.56 3.24
C ARG A 105 -4.42 7.31 3.31
N VAL A 106 -3.95 6.33 4.05
CA VAL A 106 -4.55 5.00 4.21
C VAL A 106 -4.73 4.75 5.69
N GLU A 107 -5.95 4.40 6.10
CA GLU A 107 -6.25 4.03 7.49
C GLU A 107 -5.74 2.62 7.78
N THR A 108 -4.93 2.48 8.82
CA THR A 108 -4.20 1.23 9.14
C THR A 108 -5.16 0.10 9.49
N GLU A 109 -6.21 0.39 10.25
CA GLU A 109 -7.25 -0.61 10.58
C GLU A 109 -8.01 -1.08 9.34
N ARG A 110 -8.37 -0.16 8.44
CA ARG A 110 -9.12 -0.48 7.22
C ARG A 110 -8.31 -1.38 6.28
N ILE A 111 -7.06 -1.03 6.01
CA ILE A 111 -6.21 -1.86 5.15
C ILE A 111 -5.83 -3.18 5.83
N GLY A 112 -5.55 -3.16 7.13
CA GLY A 112 -5.19 -4.35 7.91
C GLY A 112 -6.32 -5.38 8.07
N ALA A 113 -7.58 -4.97 7.88
CA ALA A 113 -8.72 -5.88 7.87
C ALA A 113 -8.79 -6.78 6.62
N TRP A 114 -8.14 -6.38 5.52
CA TRP A 114 -8.26 -7.06 4.21
C TRP A 114 -6.92 -7.46 3.59
N LYS A 115 -5.87 -6.69 3.88
CA LYS A 115 -4.50 -6.95 3.46
C LYS A 115 -3.68 -7.35 4.66
N LYS A 116 -2.68 -8.20 4.43
CA LYS A 116 -1.67 -8.48 5.44
C LYS A 116 -0.82 -7.22 5.62
N LEU A 117 -0.81 -6.62 6.80
CA LEU A 117 0.01 -5.46 7.14
C LEU A 117 1.11 -5.90 8.12
N GLU A 118 2.38 -5.66 7.76
CA GLU A 118 3.52 -5.89 8.64
C GLU A 118 4.28 -4.59 8.86
N TRP A 119 4.58 -4.28 10.11
CA TRP A 119 5.39 -3.13 10.48
C TRP A 119 6.88 -3.48 10.41
N VAL A 120 7.66 -2.59 9.81
CA VAL A 120 9.11 -2.73 9.67
C VAL A 120 9.81 -1.46 10.12
N MET A 121 11.04 -1.62 10.60
CA MET A 121 11.91 -0.51 10.92
C MET A 121 12.60 0.01 9.65
N GLU A 122 13.43 1.04 9.79
CA GLU A 122 14.19 1.59 8.67
C GLU A 122 15.14 0.57 8.01
N ASP A 123 15.64 -0.39 8.80
CA ASP A 123 16.52 -1.48 8.35
C ASP A 123 15.77 -2.61 7.62
N GLN A 124 14.45 -2.46 7.41
CA GLN A 124 13.56 -3.46 6.79
C GLN A 124 13.39 -4.76 7.60
N GLU A 125 13.92 -4.83 8.83
CA GLU A 125 13.75 -5.98 9.69
C GLU A 125 12.38 -5.97 10.36
N LYS A 126 11.76 -7.15 10.44
CA LYS A 126 10.49 -7.33 11.15
C LYS A 126 10.76 -7.24 12.64
N ARG A 127 10.02 -6.40 13.35
CA ARG A 127 10.08 -6.34 14.82
C ARG A 127 8.68 -6.27 15.40
N THR A 128 8.50 -6.93 16.53
CA THR A 128 7.23 -6.98 17.27
C THR A 128 7.39 -6.27 18.61
N GLY A 129 6.43 -5.43 19.01
CA GLY A 129 6.39 -4.75 20.30
C GLY A 129 6.35 -3.22 20.19
N ASP A 130 6.59 -2.52 21.31
CA ASP A 130 6.65 -1.06 21.39
C ASP A 130 7.90 -0.53 20.66
N MET A 131 7.76 -0.24 19.37
CA MET A 131 8.81 0.30 18.50
C MET A 131 8.24 1.46 17.68
N PRO A 132 9.05 2.41 17.20
CA PRO A 132 8.54 3.46 16.32
C PRO A 132 8.05 2.81 15.01
N TYR A 133 6.75 2.91 14.78
CA TYR A 133 6.07 2.39 13.61
C TYR A 133 6.36 3.25 12.38
N LEU A 134 7.56 3.12 11.83
CA LEU A 134 8.05 4.02 10.77
C LEU A 134 7.58 3.60 9.38
N CYS A 135 7.68 2.33 9.04
CA CYS A 135 7.34 1.76 7.75
C CYS A 135 6.35 0.60 7.90
N ALA A 136 5.53 0.38 6.88
CA ALA A 136 4.68 -0.79 6.82
C ALA A 136 4.67 -1.39 5.41
N HIS A 137 4.59 -2.71 5.34
CA HIS A 137 4.43 -3.46 4.09
C HIS A 137 3.04 -4.09 4.06
N ALA A 138 2.36 -3.93 2.94
CA ALA A 138 1.05 -4.53 2.73
C ALA A 138 1.02 -5.51 1.54
N TRP A 139 0.29 -6.61 1.70
CA TRP A 139 0.06 -7.63 0.66
C TRP A 139 -1.42 -7.94 0.48
N PRO A 140 -1.87 -8.28 -0.74
CA PRO A 140 -1.11 -8.29 -1.98
C PRO A 140 -1.00 -6.89 -2.61
N VAL A 141 -0.06 -6.72 -3.55
CA VAL A 141 -0.07 -5.61 -4.52
C VAL A 141 -1.21 -5.82 -5.53
N PRO A 142 -1.79 -4.76 -6.12
CA PRO A 142 -1.52 -3.34 -5.90
C PRO A 142 -2.26 -2.74 -4.69
N LEU A 143 -2.07 -1.45 -4.43
CA LEU A 143 -2.93 -0.69 -3.52
C LEU A 143 -4.16 -0.20 -4.29
N GLU A 144 -5.35 -0.57 -3.84
CA GLU A 144 -6.62 -0.17 -4.45
C GLU A 144 -7.14 1.15 -3.86
N GLY A 145 -7.85 1.93 -4.66
CA GLY A 145 -8.49 3.18 -4.26
C GLY A 145 -9.47 3.02 -3.09
N GLU A 146 -10.04 1.83 -2.93
CA GLU A 146 -10.87 1.46 -1.78
C GLU A 146 -10.17 1.71 -0.43
N TYR A 147 -8.84 1.62 -0.36
CA TYR A 147 -8.10 1.83 0.89
C TYR A 147 -7.64 3.28 1.09
N VAL A 148 -7.80 4.14 0.08
CA VAL A 148 -7.37 5.54 0.13
C VAL A 148 -8.50 6.38 0.73
N GLU A 149 -8.25 6.98 1.89
CA GLU A 149 -9.21 7.86 2.55
C GLU A 149 -9.20 9.26 1.92
N SER A 150 -8.00 9.79 1.65
CA SER A 150 -7.81 11.11 1.07
C SER A 150 -6.41 11.22 0.47
N PHE A 151 -6.16 12.24 -0.35
CA PHE A 151 -4.85 12.51 -0.91
C PHE A 151 -4.49 13.99 -0.85
N LYS A 152 -3.18 14.28 -0.91
CA LYS A 152 -2.62 15.62 -1.04
C LYS A 152 -1.56 15.62 -2.12
N GLU A 153 -1.65 16.59 -3.02
CA GLU A 153 -0.58 16.91 -3.97
C GLU A 153 0.47 17.76 -3.26
N VAL A 154 1.74 17.40 -3.41
CA VAL A 154 2.86 18.07 -2.77
C VAL A 154 3.85 18.46 -3.85
N HIS A 155 4.00 19.77 -4.06
CA HIS A 155 5.01 20.33 -4.95
C HIS A 155 6.23 20.72 -4.14
N ARG A 156 7.39 20.29 -4.60
CA ARG A 156 8.66 20.63 -3.99
C ARG A 156 8.86 22.14 -4.08
N LYS A 157 9.19 22.78 -2.96
CA LYS A 157 9.37 24.25 -2.92
C LYS A 157 10.85 24.58 -2.82
N GLY A 158 11.38 25.27 -3.83
CA GLY A 158 12.79 25.67 -3.85
C GLY A 158 13.79 24.52 -3.80
N GLY A 159 13.39 23.32 -4.28
CA GLY A 159 14.23 22.12 -4.20
C GLY A 159 14.25 21.46 -2.82
N ASP A 160 13.39 21.87 -1.88
CA ASP A 160 13.33 21.29 -0.54
C ASP A 160 11.96 20.65 -0.24
N TRP A 161 12.00 19.42 0.27
CA TRP A 161 10.82 18.71 0.72
C TRP A 161 10.38 19.16 2.11
N ASP A 162 11.31 19.55 2.99
CA ASP A 162 10.97 19.98 4.35
C ASP A 162 10.14 21.27 4.32
N ALA A 163 10.53 22.23 3.49
CA ALA A 163 9.74 23.43 3.22
C ALA A 163 8.34 23.12 2.66
N ALA A 164 8.21 22.10 1.80
CA ALA A 164 6.93 21.70 1.25
C ALA A 164 6.03 21.04 2.31
N LEU A 165 6.59 20.19 3.17
CA LEU A 165 5.91 19.47 4.26
C LEU A 165 5.52 20.39 5.43
N ALA A 166 6.24 21.51 5.63
CA ALA A 166 5.97 22.47 6.69
C ALA A 166 4.71 23.34 6.47
N GLN A 167 4.05 23.22 5.31
CA GLN A 167 2.80 23.93 5.02
C GLN A 167 1.72 23.53 6.02
N GLY A 168 1.03 24.53 6.59
CA GLY A 168 0.15 24.31 7.75
C GLY A 168 -0.96 23.27 7.52
N ASP A 169 -1.56 23.26 6.34
CA ASP A 169 -2.61 22.29 5.99
C ASP A 169 -2.03 20.87 5.87
N LEU A 170 -0.89 20.71 5.19
CA LEU A 170 -0.23 19.43 4.99
C LEU A 170 0.35 18.87 6.30
N LYS A 171 0.98 19.73 7.11
CA LYS A 171 1.51 19.38 8.43
C LYS A 171 0.41 18.90 9.37
N SER A 172 -0.77 19.54 9.33
CA SER A 172 -1.92 19.10 10.13
C SER A 172 -2.56 17.80 9.62
N TRP A 173 -2.36 17.47 8.35
CA TRP A 173 -2.90 16.28 7.70
C TRP A 173 -2.01 15.04 7.88
N LEU A 174 -0.69 15.24 8.02
CA LEU A 174 0.31 14.23 8.35
C LEU A 174 0.36 13.98 9.86
N VAL A 175 -0.47 13.03 10.31
CA VAL A 175 -0.54 12.56 11.70
C VAL A 175 -0.09 11.12 11.85
#